data_AF-A0A934HBF9-F1
#
_entry.id   AF-A0A934HBF9-F1
#
_cell.length_a   1.000
_cell.length_b   1.000
_cell.length_c   1.000
_cell.angle_alpha   90.00
_cell.angle_beta   90.00
_cell.angle_gamma   90.00
#
_symmetry.space_group_name_H-M   'P 1'
#
loop_
_entity.id
_entity.type
_entity.pdbx_description
1 polymer ?
#
loop_
_entity_poly.entity_id
_entity_poly.type
_entity_poly.pdbx_seq_one_letter_code
_entity_poly.pdbx_strand_id
1 'polypeptide(L)'
;MTRYPVYLEIASDGLTMAHVLDLPGCAVRAPTLDEALRRLPEAIRDYCTWLRRHGEPIPSEQAPIEVEVAGESTGFGPFNPGDAAALFPPDRELITPEEMEYLFRLMAYARANLLAMVRDLPDDVLDWQPDSQSFSIRRLLRHIGNAEEWYVSRLVPPETLPPEWERDEDLPILDFLEMERRTAVARLRQLTQEERSGVFYPTHWTDHPEEPWTARKALRRFLEHEREHTAQVRESLTIHRRHLLARLAAERGGLLEQLICLDERTLTEVPAVGDWTVKDVLAHIAAWDRWVLREMKRMLSGEAPDITTAQNEDAFNAANVPAWRNRALEEVLVELQEARATWMAWLETLPEEEFFRRRPFQGDNWAFPGWLKVYWQHDAEHAAQIATWRETQGLKGKSGPKAVLLVALQAGREELLAAAALVPAGERASRPICGEWTLKDVLGHVADWELLDVEGLRQMADGHAPQVELVGDREAWNQAHVKARRDQPWEAVWADFQAAHQALVEVLQGMSQDDLGRPFPGVWEPETTPYAWALVILRHHRGHAKNLRNIGGVP
;
A
#
# COMPACT_ATOMS: atom_id res chain seq x y z
N MET A 1 -0.81 15.70 33.82
CA MET A 1 0.22 15.52 32.78
C MET A 1 1.02 14.29 33.19
N THR A 2 1.19 13.33 32.29
CA THR A 2 1.95 12.11 32.57
C THR A 2 3.26 12.24 31.80
N ARG A 3 4.37 12.29 32.54
CA ARG A 3 5.71 12.49 31.99
C ARG A 3 6.40 11.13 31.85
N TYR A 4 6.90 10.82 30.66
CA TYR A 4 7.58 9.58 30.35
C TYR A 4 9.08 9.84 30.12
N PRO A 5 9.97 9.18 30.87
CA PRO A 5 11.40 9.20 30.58
C PRO A 5 11.68 8.42 29.28
N VAL A 6 12.40 9.06 28.36
CA VAL A 6 12.75 8.54 27.05
C VAL A 6 14.25 8.33 26.97
N TYR A 7 14.66 7.19 26.42
CA TYR A 7 16.04 6.83 26.20
C TYR A 7 16.31 6.74 24.69
N LEU A 8 17.42 7.28 24.23
CA LEU A 8 17.71 7.44 22.80
C LEU A 8 18.95 6.63 22.40
N GLU A 9 18.84 5.87 21.33
CA GLU A 9 19.97 5.29 20.58
C GLU A 9 20.11 6.06 19.26
N ILE A 10 21.25 6.72 19.05
CA ILE A 10 21.48 7.60 17.90
C ILE A 10 22.66 7.06 17.08
N ALA A 11 22.37 6.70 15.83
CA ALA A 11 23.35 6.26 14.86
C ALA A 11 24.20 7.42 14.34
N SER A 12 25.35 7.09 13.76
CA SER A 12 26.29 8.07 13.21
C SER A 12 25.71 8.90 12.06
N ASP A 13 24.71 8.35 11.36
CA ASP A 13 23.97 9.01 10.28
C ASP A 13 22.71 9.78 10.76
N GLY A 14 22.43 9.78 12.07
CA GLY A 14 21.28 10.45 12.68
C GLY A 14 20.03 9.58 12.83
N LEU A 15 20.02 8.36 12.28
CA LEU A 15 18.94 7.40 12.51
C LEU A 15 18.79 7.17 14.02
N THR A 16 17.57 7.36 14.53
CA THR A 16 17.31 7.37 15.97
C THR A 16 16.27 6.33 16.34
N MET A 17 16.56 5.55 17.38
CA MET A 17 15.58 4.71 18.07
C MET A 17 15.32 5.29 19.46
N ALA A 18 14.06 5.59 19.76
CA ALA A 18 13.63 6.18 21.02
C ALA A 18 12.77 5.18 21.81
N HIS A 19 13.11 4.98 23.08
CA HIS A 19 12.59 3.93 23.94
C HIS A 19 11.87 4.51 25.16
N VAL A 20 10.69 3.97 25.49
CA VAL A 20 9.95 4.32 26.72
C VAL A 20 10.00 3.12 27.66
N LEU A 21 10.99 3.07 28.55
CA LEU A 21 11.27 1.87 29.36
C LEU A 21 10.17 1.56 30.38
N ASP A 22 9.41 2.57 30.81
CA ASP A 22 8.22 2.41 31.66
C ASP A 22 7.06 1.71 30.94
N LEU A 23 7.13 1.59 29.60
CA LEU A 23 6.18 0.91 28.73
C LEU A 23 6.92 -0.14 27.89
N PRO A 24 7.23 -1.33 28.43
CA PRO A 24 8.13 -2.30 27.79
C PRO A 24 7.74 -2.67 26.35
N GLY A 25 8.62 -2.40 25.38
CA GLY A 25 8.34 -2.61 23.96
C GLY A 25 7.73 -1.41 23.23
N CYS A 26 7.50 -0.29 23.92
CA CYS A 26 7.14 0.98 23.29
C CYS A 26 8.42 1.67 22.82
N ALA A 27 8.67 1.60 21.51
CA ALA A 27 9.81 2.26 20.87
C ALA A 27 9.41 2.86 19.52
N VAL A 28 10.15 3.88 19.07
CA VAL A 28 9.99 4.53 17.78
C VAL A 28 11.34 4.57 17.07
N ARG A 29 11.39 4.06 15.85
CA ARG A 29 12.52 4.22 14.94
C ARG A 29 12.18 5.30 13.90
N ALA A 30 13.09 6.25 13.71
CA ALA A 30 12.90 7.35 12.77
C ALA A 30 14.24 7.82 12.17
N PRO A 31 14.23 8.36 10.94
CA PRO A 31 15.44 8.90 10.28
C PRO A 31 16.19 9.98 11.07
N THR A 32 15.50 10.69 11.99
CA THR A 32 16.10 11.76 12.79
C THR A 32 15.56 11.74 14.23
N LEU A 33 16.33 12.34 15.14
CA LEU A 33 15.95 12.55 16.53
C LEU A 33 14.62 13.33 16.65
N ASP A 34 14.48 14.44 15.95
CA ASP A 34 13.29 15.29 16.01
C ASP A 34 12.04 14.54 15.55
N GLU A 35 12.18 13.69 14.52
CA GLU A 35 11.09 12.83 14.08
C GLU A 35 10.74 11.73 15.09
N ALA A 36 11.75 11.11 15.71
CA ALA A 36 11.52 10.12 16.77
C ALA A 36 10.72 10.74 17.93
N LEU A 37 11.15 11.91 18.42
CA LEU A 37 10.50 12.64 19.51
C LEU A 37 9.08 13.11 19.14
N ARG A 38 8.87 13.55 17.89
CA ARG A 38 7.56 13.96 17.39
C ARG A 38 6.55 12.80 17.31
N ARG A 39 7.01 11.59 16.97
CA ARG A 39 6.17 10.39 16.82
C ARG A 39 5.88 9.67 18.14
N LEU A 40 6.74 9.84 19.15
CA LEU A 40 6.61 9.17 20.46
C LEU A 40 5.25 9.35 21.15
N PRO A 41 4.65 10.56 21.24
CA PRO A 41 3.36 10.73 21.89
C PRO A 41 2.25 9.87 21.29
N GLU A 42 2.25 9.66 19.97
CA GLU A 42 1.28 8.78 19.30
C GLU A 42 1.58 7.30 19.59
N ALA A 43 2.86 6.89 19.51
CA ALA A 43 3.28 5.53 19.84
C ALA A 43 2.91 5.13 21.29
N ILE A 44 3.02 6.06 22.24
CA ILE A 44 2.59 5.87 23.64
C ILE A 44 1.07 5.66 23.71
N ARG A 45 0.26 6.47 23.00
CA ARG A 45 -1.21 6.30 22.99
C ARG A 45 -1.63 4.96 22.39
N ASP A 46 -0.97 4.55 21.30
CA ASP A 46 -1.21 3.25 20.66
C ASP A 46 -0.85 2.10 21.59
N TYR A 47 0.27 2.22 22.30
CA TYR A 47 0.71 1.25 23.29
C TYR A 47 -0.28 1.16 24.47
N CYS A 48 -0.74 2.28 25.02
CA CYS A 48 -1.76 2.29 26.08
C CYS A 48 -3.08 1.67 25.59
N THR A 49 -3.46 1.90 24.33
CA THR A 49 -4.63 1.26 23.73
C THR A 49 -4.46 -0.24 23.59
N TRP A 50 -3.26 -0.70 23.24
CA TRP A 50 -2.93 -2.12 23.20
C TRP A 50 -3.01 -2.77 24.59
N LEU A 51 -2.44 -2.16 25.63
CA LEU A 51 -2.57 -2.64 27.01
C LEU A 51 -4.04 -2.77 27.44
N ARG A 52 -4.86 -1.74 27.17
CA ARG A 52 -6.29 -1.74 27.50
C ARG A 52 -7.05 -2.89 26.84
N ARG A 53 -6.78 -3.16 25.56
CA ARG A 53 -7.41 -4.27 24.82
C ARG A 53 -7.13 -5.64 25.44
N HIS A 54 -6.00 -5.77 26.13
CA HIS A 54 -5.61 -6.98 26.84
C HIS A 54 -5.96 -6.95 28.34
N GLY A 55 -6.64 -5.90 28.82
CA GLY A 55 -7.06 -5.77 30.22
C GLY A 55 -5.93 -5.37 31.18
N GLU A 56 -4.79 -4.90 30.67
CA GLU A 56 -3.68 -4.42 31.49
C GLU A 56 -3.98 -3.02 32.07
N PRO A 57 -3.47 -2.71 33.28
CA PRO A 57 -3.58 -1.38 33.83
C PRO A 57 -2.86 -0.36 32.94
N ILE A 58 -3.50 0.79 32.74
CA ILE A 58 -2.95 1.89 31.95
C ILE A 58 -2.64 3.09 32.85
N PRO A 59 -1.56 3.85 32.57
CA PRO A 59 -1.38 5.19 33.14
C PRO A 59 -2.56 6.10 32.75
N SER A 60 -2.89 7.07 33.60
CA SER A 60 -4.10 7.92 33.48
C SER A 60 -4.35 8.48 32.07
N GLU A 61 -5.55 8.20 31.54
CA GLU A 61 -5.98 8.36 30.14
C GLU A 61 -6.10 9.81 29.64
N GLN A 62 -6.36 10.75 30.54
CA GLN A 62 -6.76 12.12 30.19
C GLN A 62 -5.64 13.15 30.40
N ALA A 63 -4.49 12.70 30.90
CA ALA A 63 -3.36 13.56 31.13
C ALA A 63 -2.62 13.81 29.80
N PRO A 64 -2.24 15.06 29.48
CA PRO A 64 -1.31 15.32 28.39
C PRO A 64 -0.04 14.47 28.57
N ILE A 65 0.43 13.87 27.47
CA ILE A 65 1.67 13.08 27.42
C ILE A 65 2.82 14.05 27.22
N GLU A 66 3.80 13.99 28.11
CA GLU A 66 5.06 14.72 28.00
C GLU A 66 6.20 13.71 27.90
N VAL A 67 7.15 13.96 27.00
CA VAL A 67 8.37 13.16 26.86
C VAL A 67 9.54 13.95 27.43
N GLU A 68 10.36 13.30 28.26
CA GLU A 68 11.60 13.86 28.79
C GLU A 68 12.76 12.96 28.42
N VAL A 69 13.77 13.49 27.75
CA VAL A 69 14.99 12.72 27.45
C VAL A 69 15.75 12.46 28.76
N ALA A 70 15.78 11.19 29.16
CA ALA A 70 16.41 10.70 30.39
C ALA A 70 17.81 10.11 30.14
N GLY A 71 18.12 9.72 28.91
CA GLY A 71 19.45 9.22 28.53
C GLY A 71 19.65 9.12 27.03
N GLU A 72 20.90 9.27 26.60
CA GLU A 72 21.31 9.21 25.19
C GLU A 72 22.53 8.29 25.05
N SER A 73 22.53 7.50 23.97
CA SER A 73 23.61 6.62 23.60
C SER A 73 23.92 6.79 22.11
N THR A 74 25.13 7.28 21.80
CA THR A 74 25.55 7.58 20.42
C THR A 74 26.45 6.48 19.86
N GLY A 75 26.41 6.26 18.54
CA GLY A 75 27.26 5.28 17.84
C GLY A 75 26.66 3.88 17.77
N PHE A 76 25.36 3.74 18.04
CA PHE A 76 24.57 2.52 17.87
C PHE A 76 23.76 2.63 16.57
N GLY A 77 23.74 1.57 15.77
CA GLY A 77 23.04 1.58 14.48
C GLY A 77 23.88 0.98 13.35
N PRO A 78 23.31 0.76 12.16
CA PRO A 78 22.00 1.23 11.66
C PRO A 78 20.75 0.44 12.12
N PHE A 79 20.88 -0.41 13.14
CA PHE A 79 19.81 -1.25 13.70
C PHE A 79 19.33 -2.31 12.71
N ASN A 80 20.29 -2.88 11.99
CA ASN A 80 20.12 -4.08 11.19
C ASN A 80 20.08 -5.32 12.11
N PRO A 81 19.55 -6.44 11.61
CA PRO A 81 19.67 -7.73 12.28
C PRO A 81 21.13 -8.03 12.68
N GLY A 82 21.37 -8.17 13.99
CA GLY A 82 22.69 -8.48 14.56
C GLY A 82 23.50 -7.28 15.06
N ASP A 83 23.05 -6.05 14.81
CA ASP A 83 23.72 -4.85 15.33
C ASP A 83 23.64 -4.76 16.86
N ALA A 84 24.64 -4.12 17.47
CA ALA A 84 24.64 -3.81 18.90
C ALA A 84 23.46 -2.90 19.29
N ALA A 85 22.94 -3.11 20.51
CA ALA A 85 21.91 -2.30 21.14
C ALA A 85 22.43 -1.63 22.41
N ALA A 86 21.94 -0.42 22.73
CA ALA A 86 22.37 0.28 23.93
C ALA A 86 21.97 -0.45 25.21
N LEU A 87 22.78 -0.29 26.25
CA LEU A 87 22.46 -0.70 27.63
C LEU A 87 22.17 0.56 28.45
N PHE A 88 20.90 0.80 28.77
CA PHE A 88 20.51 1.99 29.53
C PHE A 88 20.70 1.79 31.04
N PRO A 89 20.80 2.86 31.84
CA PRO A 89 20.94 2.73 33.29
C PRO A 89 19.87 1.84 33.95
N PRO A 90 18.56 1.93 33.62
CA PRO A 90 17.55 1.05 34.21
C PRO A 90 17.74 -0.43 33.84
N ASP A 91 18.33 -0.73 32.68
CA ASP A 91 18.60 -2.12 32.24
C ASP A 91 19.57 -2.85 33.18
N ARG A 92 20.31 -2.14 34.05
CA ARG A 92 21.25 -2.73 35.02
C ARG A 92 20.59 -3.16 36.33
N GLU A 93 19.33 -2.79 36.56
CA GLU A 93 18.62 -3.15 37.77
C GLU A 93 18.20 -4.63 37.73
N LEU A 94 18.31 -5.31 38.89
CA LEU A 94 17.83 -6.68 39.07
C LEU A 94 16.39 -6.77 38.59
N ILE A 95 16.10 -7.77 37.75
CA ILE A 95 14.72 -8.09 37.37
C ILE A 95 14.17 -9.18 38.30
N THR A 96 13.01 -8.92 38.92
CA THR A 96 12.36 -9.90 39.80
C THR A 96 11.57 -10.95 39.01
N PRO A 97 11.30 -12.14 39.58
CA PRO A 97 10.45 -13.13 38.91
C PRO A 97 9.05 -12.59 38.58
N GLU A 98 8.49 -11.74 39.44
CA GLU A 98 7.18 -11.12 39.21
C GLU A 98 7.19 -10.15 38.02
N GLU A 99 8.24 -9.33 37.90
CA GLU A 99 8.44 -8.48 36.72
C GLU A 99 8.59 -9.32 35.44
N MET A 100 9.34 -10.43 35.51
CA MET A 100 9.51 -11.33 34.36
C MET A 100 8.18 -11.94 33.91
N GLU A 101 7.32 -12.40 34.82
CA GLU A 101 5.99 -12.92 34.46
C GLU A 101 5.08 -11.84 33.85
N TYR A 102 5.23 -10.58 34.25
CA TYR A 102 4.57 -9.47 33.55
C TYR A 102 5.08 -9.32 32.11
N LEU A 103 6.40 -9.31 31.89
CA LEU A 103 6.98 -9.20 30.55
C LEU A 103 6.63 -10.40 29.66
N PHE A 104 6.63 -11.62 30.20
CA PHE A 104 6.20 -12.82 29.45
C PHE A 104 4.74 -12.74 28.99
N ARG A 105 3.88 -12.14 29.81
CA ARG A 105 2.47 -11.90 29.44
C ARG A 105 2.35 -10.87 28.31
N LEU A 106 3.12 -9.77 28.38
CA LEU A 106 3.20 -8.81 27.28
C LEU A 106 3.74 -9.45 25.99
N MET A 107 4.76 -10.31 26.11
CA MET A 107 5.31 -11.06 24.98
C MET A 107 4.23 -11.96 24.36
N ALA A 108 3.45 -12.67 25.19
CA ALA A 108 2.34 -13.49 24.71
C ALA A 108 1.28 -12.67 23.95
N TYR A 109 0.96 -11.46 24.41
CA TYR A 109 0.07 -10.55 23.68
C TYR A 109 0.66 -10.08 22.34
N ALA A 110 1.95 -9.75 22.32
CA ALA A 110 2.64 -9.35 21.08
C ALA A 110 2.60 -10.47 20.04
N ARG A 111 2.92 -11.72 20.46
CA ARG A 111 2.85 -12.90 19.59
C ARG A 111 1.43 -13.18 19.12
N ALA A 112 0.43 -13.05 19.99
CA ALA A 112 -0.97 -13.24 19.61
C ALA A 112 -1.40 -12.23 18.53
N ASN A 113 -0.93 -10.98 18.59
CA ASN A 113 -1.22 -9.97 17.58
C ASN A 113 -0.51 -10.27 16.24
N LEU A 114 0.76 -10.70 16.28
CA LEU A 114 1.47 -11.15 15.08
C LEU A 114 0.73 -12.32 14.41
N LEU A 115 0.39 -13.36 15.18
CA LEU A 115 -0.29 -14.55 14.68
C LEU A 115 -1.70 -14.25 14.14
N ALA A 116 -2.42 -13.29 14.72
CA ALA A 116 -3.71 -12.85 14.20
C ALA A 116 -3.63 -12.30 12.76
N MET A 117 -2.48 -11.72 12.38
CA MET A 117 -2.28 -11.23 11.01
C MET A 117 -1.78 -12.31 10.05
N VAL A 118 -0.95 -13.25 10.52
CA VAL A 118 -0.21 -14.16 9.62
C VAL A 118 -0.75 -15.58 9.51
N ARG A 119 -1.50 -16.07 10.51
CA ARG A 119 -1.87 -17.49 10.61
C ARG A 119 -2.68 -18.00 9.42
N ASP A 120 -3.59 -17.16 8.94
CA ASP A 120 -4.52 -17.52 7.86
C ASP A 120 -4.05 -16.98 6.50
N LEU A 121 -2.79 -16.54 6.36
CA LEU A 121 -2.28 -16.02 5.09
C LEU A 121 -1.96 -17.15 4.09
N PRO A 122 -2.20 -16.92 2.80
CA PRO A 122 -1.68 -17.74 1.71
C PRO A 122 -0.15 -17.78 1.65
N ASP A 123 0.43 -18.90 1.20
CA ASP A 123 1.89 -19.05 1.07
C ASP A 123 2.49 -18.06 0.07
N ASP A 124 1.79 -17.79 -1.04
CA ASP A 124 2.18 -16.77 -2.01
C ASP A 124 2.20 -15.36 -1.39
N VAL A 125 1.33 -15.07 -0.42
CA VAL A 125 1.35 -13.81 0.34
C VAL A 125 2.48 -13.80 1.38
N LEU A 126 2.73 -14.93 2.06
CA LEU A 126 3.85 -15.05 3.01
C LEU A 126 5.20 -14.88 2.31
N ASP A 127 5.33 -15.34 1.07
CA ASP A 127 6.56 -15.33 0.29
C ASP A 127 6.71 -14.10 -0.62
N TRP A 128 5.64 -13.31 -0.77
CA TRP A 128 5.66 -12.09 -1.58
C TRP A 128 6.66 -11.06 -1.04
N GLN A 129 7.31 -10.36 -1.97
CA GLN A 129 8.23 -9.25 -1.71
C GLN A 129 8.01 -8.18 -2.80
N PRO A 130 8.08 -6.88 -2.44
CA PRO A 130 7.99 -5.80 -3.43
C PRO A 130 9.23 -5.73 -4.34
N ASP A 131 10.40 -6.12 -3.81
CA ASP A 131 11.68 -6.16 -4.52
C ASP A 131 12.60 -7.23 -3.90
N SER A 132 13.76 -7.47 -4.52
CA SER A 132 14.71 -8.50 -4.08
C SER A 132 15.51 -8.15 -2.80
N GLN A 133 15.42 -6.91 -2.31
CA GLN A 133 16.12 -6.46 -1.12
C GLN A 133 15.24 -6.55 0.14
N SER A 134 13.93 -6.48 -0.05
CA SER A 134 12.93 -6.55 1.01
C SER A 134 12.80 -7.96 1.60
N PHE A 135 12.47 -8.07 2.89
CA PHE A 135 12.16 -9.38 3.47
C PHE A 135 10.72 -9.78 3.12
N SER A 136 10.51 -11.05 2.77
CA SER A 136 9.16 -11.61 2.78
C SER A 136 8.63 -11.71 4.20
N ILE A 137 7.30 -11.80 4.36
CA ILE A 137 6.69 -12.04 5.67
C ILE A 137 7.24 -13.34 6.26
N ARG A 138 7.37 -14.43 5.48
CA ARG A 138 7.94 -15.69 5.96
C ARG A 138 9.35 -15.52 6.50
N ARG A 139 10.20 -14.74 5.80
CA ARG A 139 11.56 -14.45 6.24
C ARG A 139 11.57 -13.59 7.51
N LEU A 140 10.67 -12.61 7.63
CA LEU A 140 10.50 -11.83 8.86
C LEU A 140 10.09 -12.71 10.05
N LEU A 141 9.13 -13.62 9.85
CA LEU A 141 8.71 -14.55 10.90
C LEU A 141 9.87 -15.44 11.36
N ARG A 142 10.69 -15.95 10.43
CA ARG A 142 11.89 -16.73 10.77
C ARG A 142 12.88 -15.86 11.55
N HIS A 143 13.09 -14.63 11.11
CA HIS A 143 13.97 -13.68 11.80
C HIS A 143 13.51 -13.38 13.24
N ILE A 144 12.21 -13.20 13.46
CA ILE A 144 11.64 -13.01 14.81
C ILE A 144 11.96 -14.21 15.71
N GLY A 145 11.72 -15.43 15.23
CA GLY A 145 11.99 -16.63 16.03
C GLY A 145 13.48 -16.82 16.33
N ASN A 146 14.37 -16.69 15.33
CA ASN A 146 15.82 -16.83 15.53
C ASN A 146 16.37 -15.83 16.57
N ALA A 147 15.75 -14.64 16.68
CA ALA A 147 16.16 -13.66 17.67
C ALA A 147 15.88 -14.12 19.11
N GLU A 148 14.90 -15.01 19.33
CA GLU A 148 14.52 -15.49 20.66
C GLU A 148 15.62 -16.36 21.29
N GLU A 149 16.12 -17.36 20.56
CA GLU A 149 17.33 -18.08 20.94
C GLU A 149 18.51 -17.12 21.13
N TRP A 150 18.72 -16.21 20.18
CA TRP A 150 19.85 -15.30 20.20
C TRP A 150 19.88 -14.47 21.49
N TYR A 151 18.76 -13.88 21.91
CA TYR A 151 18.69 -13.12 23.16
C TYR A 151 18.93 -13.98 24.40
N VAL A 152 18.42 -15.22 24.44
CA VAL A 152 18.67 -16.13 25.57
C VAL A 152 20.15 -16.49 25.67
N SER A 153 20.81 -16.76 24.53
CA SER A 153 22.24 -17.07 24.48
C SER A 153 23.15 -15.94 24.96
N ARG A 154 22.64 -14.70 25.06
CA ARG A 154 23.39 -13.57 25.66
C ARG A 154 23.49 -13.65 27.18
N LEU A 155 22.62 -14.43 27.83
CA LEU A 155 22.45 -14.44 29.29
C LEU A 155 23.02 -15.68 29.97
N VAL A 156 23.17 -16.78 29.23
CA VAL A 156 23.45 -18.10 29.79
C VAL A 156 24.57 -18.80 29.00
N PRO A 157 25.32 -19.73 29.61
CA PRO A 157 26.32 -20.50 28.89
C PRO A 157 25.68 -21.34 27.76
N PRO A 158 26.32 -21.45 26.57
CA PRO A 158 25.77 -22.17 25.42
C PRO A 158 25.38 -23.62 25.70
N GLU A 159 26.13 -24.32 26.55
CA GLU A 159 25.86 -25.70 26.96
C GLU A 159 24.56 -25.87 27.78
N THR A 160 23.96 -24.77 28.22
CA THR A 160 22.67 -24.75 28.93
C THR A 160 21.49 -24.39 28.04
N LEU A 161 21.75 -24.11 26.75
CA LEU A 161 20.68 -23.84 25.79
C LEU A 161 19.87 -25.12 25.53
N PRO A 162 18.53 -25.03 25.44
CA PRO A 162 17.67 -26.15 25.11
C PRO A 162 18.07 -26.87 23.80
N PRO A 163 18.25 -28.20 23.81
CA PRO A 163 18.61 -28.97 22.60
C PRO A 163 17.57 -28.95 21.47
N GLU A 164 16.34 -28.51 21.73
CA GLU A 164 15.28 -28.41 20.72
C GLU A 164 15.62 -27.36 19.64
N TRP A 165 16.43 -26.34 19.97
CA TRP A 165 16.91 -25.34 19.00
C TRP A 165 17.88 -25.89 17.96
N GLU A 166 18.48 -27.07 18.18
CA GLU A 166 19.35 -27.70 17.19
C GLU A 166 18.57 -28.32 16.00
N ARG A 167 17.23 -28.32 16.03
CA ARG A 167 16.37 -29.08 15.09
C ARG A 167 15.20 -28.26 14.55
N ASP A 168 15.42 -27.00 14.20
CA ASP A 168 14.39 -26.04 13.84
C ASP A 168 14.26 -25.76 12.32
N GLU A 169 15.27 -26.14 11.53
CA GLU A 169 15.44 -25.77 10.12
C GLU A 169 14.22 -26.15 9.26
N ASP A 170 13.70 -27.36 9.45
CA ASP A 170 12.62 -27.94 8.64
C ASP A 170 11.21 -27.69 9.22
N LEU A 171 11.09 -26.99 10.34
CA LEU A 171 9.78 -26.76 10.96
C LEU A 171 8.92 -25.81 10.11
N PRO A 172 7.61 -26.11 9.93
CA PRO A 172 6.67 -25.14 9.38
C PRO A 172 6.71 -23.83 10.16
N ILE A 173 6.64 -22.70 9.46
CA ILE A 173 6.97 -21.38 10.05
C ILE A 173 6.17 -21.02 11.31
N LEU A 174 4.92 -21.46 11.42
CA LEU A 174 4.09 -21.22 12.60
C LEU A 174 4.43 -22.15 13.76
N ASP A 175 4.78 -23.40 13.47
CA ASP A 175 5.24 -24.38 14.47
C ASP A 175 6.61 -23.97 15.01
N PHE A 176 7.49 -23.49 14.12
CA PHE A 176 8.77 -22.88 14.49
C PHE A 176 8.57 -21.72 15.49
N LEU A 177 7.70 -20.76 15.17
CA LEU A 177 7.42 -19.64 16.07
C LEU A 177 6.88 -20.12 17.43
N GLU A 178 5.94 -21.06 17.45
CA GLU A 178 5.42 -21.63 18.70
C GLU A 178 6.54 -22.22 19.55
N MET A 179 7.39 -23.04 18.92
CA MET A 179 8.53 -23.70 19.56
C MET A 179 9.49 -22.66 20.14
N GLU A 180 9.91 -21.68 19.35
CA GLU A 180 10.84 -20.62 19.78
C GLU A 180 10.36 -19.92 21.04
N ARG A 181 9.10 -19.46 21.04
CA ARG A 181 8.57 -18.71 22.18
C ARG A 181 8.43 -19.56 23.41
N ARG A 182 7.92 -20.79 23.26
CA ARG A 182 7.75 -21.73 24.37
C ARG A 182 9.11 -22.05 25.00
N THR A 183 10.12 -22.33 24.18
CA THR A 183 11.47 -22.71 24.60
C THR A 183 12.19 -21.55 25.27
N ALA A 184 12.15 -20.35 24.67
CA ALA A 184 12.75 -19.15 25.23
C ALA A 184 12.16 -18.80 26.61
N VAL A 185 10.83 -18.76 26.75
CA VAL A 185 10.17 -18.45 28.03
C VAL A 185 10.46 -19.53 29.08
N ALA A 186 10.48 -20.81 28.70
CA ALA A 186 10.81 -21.89 29.61
C ALA A 186 12.25 -21.75 30.17
N ARG A 187 13.22 -21.40 29.32
CA ARG A 187 14.61 -21.18 29.77
C ARG A 187 14.75 -19.91 30.60
N LEU A 188 14.09 -18.82 30.20
CA LEU A 188 14.12 -17.54 30.92
C LEU A 188 13.51 -17.68 32.33
N ARG A 189 12.45 -18.46 32.51
CA ARG A 189 11.88 -18.76 33.84
C ARG A 189 12.85 -19.46 34.79
N GLN A 190 13.86 -20.14 34.24
CA GLN A 190 14.87 -20.86 35.00
C GLN A 190 16.14 -20.03 35.26
N LEU A 191 16.15 -18.72 34.96
CA LEU A 191 17.30 -17.89 35.27
C LEU A 191 17.54 -17.83 36.78
N THR A 192 18.78 -18.09 37.17
CA THR A 192 19.26 -17.95 38.54
C THR A 192 19.24 -16.48 38.97
N GLN A 193 19.38 -16.23 40.28
CA GLN A 193 19.50 -14.84 40.77
C GLN A 193 20.74 -14.13 40.19
N GLU A 194 21.84 -14.85 40.01
CA GLU A 194 23.07 -14.33 39.40
C GLU A 194 22.85 -13.97 37.92
N GLU A 195 22.17 -14.83 37.16
CA GLU A 195 21.81 -14.54 35.76
C GLU A 195 20.84 -13.35 35.63
N ARG A 196 19.96 -13.12 36.62
CA ARG A 196 19.03 -11.98 36.62
C ARG A 196 19.64 -10.64 37.02
N SER A 197 20.75 -10.62 37.78
CA SER A 197 21.44 -9.39 38.19
C SER A 197 22.76 -9.14 37.45
N GLY A 198 23.25 -10.13 36.70
CA GLY A 198 24.54 -10.08 36.04
C GLY A 198 24.58 -9.17 34.80
N VAL A 199 25.80 -8.76 34.46
CA VAL A 199 26.13 -8.15 33.16
C VAL A 199 27.02 -9.13 32.42
N PHE A 200 26.57 -9.58 31.26
CA PHE A 200 27.20 -10.60 30.45
C PHE A 200 27.74 -10.00 29.16
N TYR A 201 28.77 -10.64 28.61
CA TYR A 201 29.38 -10.26 27.35
C TYR A 201 29.33 -11.47 26.41
N PRO A 202 28.77 -11.32 25.21
CA PRO A 202 28.55 -12.45 24.33
C PRO A 202 29.88 -13.02 23.83
N THR A 203 29.98 -14.34 23.82
CA THR A 203 31.18 -15.08 23.39
C THR A 203 30.95 -15.88 22.11
N HIS A 204 29.70 -15.99 21.65
CA HIS A 204 29.28 -16.80 20.49
C HIS A 204 28.26 -16.01 19.66
N TRP A 205 28.22 -16.24 18.35
CA TRP A 205 27.25 -15.64 17.42
C TRP A 205 27.11 -14.11 17.60
N THR A 206 28.23 -13.41 17.67
CA THR A 206 28.29 -11.95 17.85
C THR A 206 29.46 -11.38 17.06
N ASP A 207 29.23 -10.22 16.45
CA ASP A 207 30.30 -9.35 15.93
C ASP A 207 30.67 -8.26 16.95
N HIS A 208 29.99 -8.22 18.11
CA HIS A 208 30.14 -7.23 19.18
C HIS A 208 30.40 -7.91 20.54
N PRO A 209 31.55 -8.57 20.74
CA PRO A 209 31.88 -9.25 22.00
C PRO A 209 32.01 -8.28 23.19
N GLU A 210 32.22 -6.99 22.93
CA GLU A 210 32.28 -5.93 23.93
C GLU A 210 30.90 -5.45 24.41
N GLU A 211 29.83 -5.83 23.73
CA GLU A 211 28.49 -5.36 24.03
C GLU A 211 27.96 -5.98 25.34
N PRO A 212 27.57 -5.17 26.35
CA PRO A 212 27.04 -5.71 27.59
C PRO A 212 25.56 -6.06 27.46
N TRP A 213 25.19 -7.21 28.03
CA TRP A 213 23.84 -7.75 28.08
C TRP A 213 23.39 -8.01 29.52
N THR A 214 22.13 -7.68 29.81
CA THR A 214 21.46 -7.98 31.09
C THR A 214 20.12 -8.65 30.79
N ALA A 215 19.57 -9.38 31.76
CA ALA A 215 18.26 -10.00 31.60
C ALA A 215 17.16 -8.98 31.26
N ARG A 216 17.21 -7.78 31.85
CA ARG A 216 16.27 -6.68 31.57
C ARG A 216 16.40 -6.14 30.15
N LYS A 217 17.63 -5.90 29.67
CA LYS A 217 17.89 -5.50 28.27
C LYS A 217 17.38 -6.56 27.29
N ALA A 218 17.67 -7.84 27.55
CA ALA A 218 17.20 -8.93 26.68
C ALA A 218 15.67 -8.94 26.58
N LEU A 219 14.94 -8.94 27.71
CA LEU A 219 13.47 -8.94 27.73
C LEU A 219 12.86 -7.68 27.10
N ARG A 220 13.50 -6.52 27.27
CA ARG A 220 13.14 -5.29 26.54
C ARG A 220 13.25 -5.51 25.03
N ARG A 221 14.39 -6.01 24.55
CA ARG A 221 14.63 -6.26 23.12
C ARG A 221 13.69 -7.29 22.52
N PHE A 222 13.34 -8.35 23.24
CA PHE A 222 12.29 -9.30 22.84
C PHE A 222 10.98 -8.59 22.45
N LEU A 223 10.50 -7.70 23.32
CA LEU A 223 9.24 -6.99 23.12
C LEU A 223 9.32 -5.94 22.01
N GLU A 224 10.40 -5.14 22.00
CA GLU A 224 10.62 -4.12 20.97
C GLU A 224 10.72 -4.75 19.58
N HIS A 225 11.53 -5.81 19.44
CA HIS A 225 11.83 -6.48 18.18
C HIS A 225 10.59 -7.12 17.55
N GLU A 226 9.82 -7.91 18.33
CA GLU A 226 8.62 -8.53 17.79
C GLU A 226 7.56 -7.49 17.40
N ARG A 227 7.41 -6.40 18.18
CA ARG A 227 6.46 -5.33 17.84
C ARG A 227 6.89 -4.54 16.62
N GLU A 228 8.19 -4.25 16.47
CA GLU A 228 8.76 -3.61 15.27
C GLU A 228 8.45 -4.45 14.03
N HIS A 229 8.77 -5.74 14.04
CA HIS A 229 8.51 -6.60 12.89
C HIS A 229 7.03 -6.92 12.67
N THR A 230 6.20 -6.88 13.72
CA THR A 230 4.74 -6.91 13.58
C THR A 230 4.24 -5.70 12.77
N ALA A 231 4.80 -4.51 13.02
CA ALA A 231 4.49 -3.32 12.21
C ALA A 231 4.99 -3.47 10.77
N GLN A 232 6.20 -4.04 10.58
CA GLN A 232 6.76 -4.30 9.25
C GLN A 232 5.94 -5.32 8.44
N VAL A 233 5.39 -6.36 9.08
CA VAL A 233 4.45 -7.30 8.43
C VAL A 233 3.22 -6.57 7.93
N ARG A 234 2.63 -5.68 8.74
CA ARG A 234 1.46 -4.87 8.34
C ARG A 234 1.78 -3.95 7.17
N GLU A 235 2.95 -3.33 7.18
CA GLU A 235 3.42 -2.49 6.08
C GLU A 235 3.58 -3.31 4.78
N SER A 236 4.20 -4.49 4.86
CA SER A 236 4.34 -5.40 3.72
C SER A 236 2.98 -5.77 3.10
N LEU A 237 1.98 -6.13 3.92
CA LEU A 237 0.62 -6.39 3.45
C LEU A 237 -0.01 -5.15 2.79
N THR A 238 0.16 -3.97 3.40
CA THR A 238 -0.37 -2.70 2.87
C THR A 238 0.23 -2.39 1.49
N ILE A 239 1.54 -2.58 1.32
CA ILE A 239 2.21 -2.39 0.03
C ILE A 239 1.69 -3.43 -0.97
N HIS A 240 1.61 -4.71 -0.58
CA HIS A 240 1.09 -5.76 -1.45
C HIS A 240 -0.32 -5.45 -1.97
N ARG A 241 -1.21 -4.99 -1.09
CA ARG A 241 -2.57 -4.56 -1.47
C ARG A 241 -2.53 -3.45 -2.51
N ARG A 242 -1.71 -2.42 -2.30
CA ARG A 242 -1.57 -1.31 -3.25
C ARG A 242 -1.07 -1.77 -4.62
N HIS A 243 -0.17 -2.75 -4.68
CA HIS A 243 0.26 -3.34 -5.96
C HIS A 243 -0.91 -3.99 -6.69
N LEU A 244 -1.73 -4.77 -5.98
CA LEU A 244 -2.88 -5.44 -6.55
C LEU A 244 -3.93 -4.45 -7.07
N LEU A 245 -4.21 -3.40 -6.30
CA LEU A 245 -5.16 -2.34 -6.68
C LEU A 245 -4.64 -1.49 -7.84
N ALA A 246 -3.34 -1.17 -7.86
CA ALA A 246 -2.71 -0.44 -8.96
C ALA A 246 -2.76 -1.25 -10.27
N ARG A 247 -2.57 -2.58 -10.20
CA ARG A 247 -2.71 -3.44 -11.38
C ARG A 247 -4.15 -3.49 -11.87
N LEU A 248 -5.13 -3.63 -10.99
CA LEU A 248 -6.54 -3.65 -11.36
C LEU A 248 -6.99 -2.34 -12.02
N ALA A 249 -6.54 -1.19 -11.50
CA ALA A 249 -6.83 0.12 -12.10
C ALA A 249 -6.17 0.29 -13.48
N ALA A 250 -4.92 -0.18 -13.64
CA ALA A 250 -4.20 -0.10 -14.90
C ALA A 250 -4.86 -0.88 -16.04
N GLU A 251 -5.38 -2.07 -15.76
CA GLU A 251 -6.06 -2.88 -16.78
C GLU A 251 -7.40 -2.28 -17.18
N ARG A 252 -8.15 -1.70 -16.22
CA ARG A 252 -9.37 -0.95 -16.54
C ARG A 252 -9.07 0.28 -17.41
N GLY A 253 -8.01 1.01 -17.09
CA GLY A 253 -7.54 2.12 -17.92
C GLY A 253 -7.13 1.67 -19.32
N GLY A 254 -6.46 0.51 -19.43
CA GLY A 254 -6.07 -0.11 -20.70
C GLY A 254 -7.26 -0.50 -21.57
N LEU A 255 -8.29 -1.10 -20.98
CA LEU A 255 -9.55 -1.43 -21.65
C LEU A 255 -10.24 -0.17 -22.20
N LEU A 256 -10.41 0.86 -21.37
CA LEU A 256 -11.12 2.08 -21.76
C LEU A 256 -10.35 2.92 -22.78
N GLU A 257 -9.02 2.85 -22.78
CA GLU A 257 -8.21 3.44 -23.86
C GLU A 257 -8.51 2.79 -25.22
N GLN A 258 -8.84 1.50 -25.27
CA GLN A 258 -9.24 0.86 -26.53
C GLN A 258 -10.58 1.36 -27.08
N LEU A 259 -11.30 2.23 -26.37
CA LEU A 259 -12.57 2.77 -26.82
C LEU A 259 -12.45 4.18 -27.40
N ILE A 260 -11.38 4.91 -27.06
CA ILE A 260 -11.20 6.28 -27.53
C ILE A 260 -11.08 6.30 -29.05
N CYS A 261 -11.63 7.35 -29.66
CA CYS A 261 -11.62 7.55 -31.11
C CYS A 261 -12.42 6.53 -31.92
N LEU A 262 -13.33 5.77 -31.29
CA LEU A 262 -14.37 5.01 -31.98
C LEU A 262 -15.67 5.79 -31.88
N ASP A 263 -16.43 5.86 -32.98
CA ASP A 263 -17.75 6.50 -32.96
C ASP A 263 -18.80 5.61 -32.28
N GLU A 264 -19.90 6.21 -31.85
CA GLU A 264 -20.94 5.51 -31.07
C GLU A 264 -21.51 4.31 -31.84
N ARG A 265 -21.82 4.50 -33.12
CA ARG A 265 -22.36 3.43 -33.97
C ARG A 265 -21.42 2.22 -34.03
N THR A 266 -20.12 2.48 -34.15
CA THR A 266 -19.08 1.44 -34.10
C THR A 266 -19.09 0.70 -32.75
N LEU A 267 -19.25 1.41 -31.63
CA LEU A 267 -19.29 0.81 -30.28
C LEU A 267 -20.58 0.03 -29.98
N THR A 268 -21.70 0.40 -30.61
CA THR A 268 -23.03 -0.12 -30.28
C THR A 268 -23.65 -1.05 -31.31
N GLU A 269 -23.16 -1.08 -32.55
CA GLU A 269 -23.77 -1.86 -33.64
C GLU A 269 -22.80 -2.86 -34.30
N VAL A 270 -21.49 -2.63 -34.21
CA VAL A 270 -20.51 -3.49 -34.87
C VAL A 270 -20.02 -4.57 -33.91
N PRO A 271 -20.18 -5.86 -34.24
CA PRO A 271 -19.62 -6.94 -33.42
C PRO A 271 -18.09 -6.84 -33.33
N ALA A 272 -17.58 -6.94 -32.11
CA ALA A 272 -16.17 -6.83 -31.76
C ALA A 272 -15.61 -8.14 -31.19
N VAL A 273 -16.39 -8.84 -30.36
CA VAL A 273 -16.00 -10.10 -29.71
C VAL A 273 -17.07 -11.16 -29.99
N GLY A 274 -16.81 -12.04 -30.95
CA GLY A 274 -17.84 -12.93 -31.47
C GLY A 274 -19.03 -12.12 -32.00
N ASP A 275 -20.22 -12.40 -31.47
CA ASP A 275 -21.45 -11.67 -31.83
C ASP A 275 -21.71 -10.43 -30.95
N TRP A 276 -20.83 -10.14 -29.98
CA TRP A 276 -21.02 -9.04 -29.05
C TRP A 276 -20.41 -7.74 -29.57
N THR A 277 -21.15 -6.65 -29.43
CA THR A 277 -20.64 -5.29 -29.62
C THR A 277 -19.72 -4.92 -28.45
N VAL A 278 -18.95 -3.83 -28.59
CA VAL A 278 -18.18 -3.31 -27.45
C VAL A 278 -19.12 -2.97 -26.29
N LYS A 279 -20.29 -2.36 -26.56
CA LYS A 279 -21.29 -2.07 -25.51
C LYS A 279 -21.73 -3.33 -24.76
N ASP A 280 -21.95 -4.44 -25.46
CA ASP A 280 -22.30 -5.72 -24.83
C ASP A 280 -21.16 -6.22 -23.92
N VAL A 281 -19.90 -6.14 -24.37
CA VAL A 281 -18.72 -6.53 -23.58
C VAL A 281 -18.63 -5.72 -22.28
N LEU A 282 -18.83 -4.39 -22.35
CA LEU A 282 -18.79 -3.53 -21.16
C LEU A 282 -19.90 -3.84 -20.16
N ALA A 283 -21.13 -4.07 -20.65
CA ALA A 283 -22.26 -4.46 -19.80
C ALA A 283 -21.99 -5.79 -19.08
N HIS A 284 -21.38 -6.74 -19.77
CA HIS A 284 -20.98 -8.02 -19.21
C HIS A 284 -19.90 -7.86 -18.12
N ILE A 285 -18.86 -7.04 -18.35
CA ILE A 285 -17.81 -6.78 -17.35
C ILE A 285 -18.41 -6.16 -16.09
N ALA A 286 -19.31 -5.18 -16.25
CA ALA A 286 -19.97 -4.55 -15.12
C ALA A 286 -20.80 -5.55 -14.28
N ALA A 287 -21.51 -6.46 -14.95
CA ALA A 287 -22.27 -7.52 -14.27
C ALA A 287 -21.37 -8.44 -13.45
N TRP A 288 -20.19 -8.80 -13.96
CA TRP A 288 -19.20 -9.59 -13.21
C TRP A 288 -18.60 -8.80 -12.03
N ASP A 289 -18.27 -7.52 -12.20
CA ASP A 289 -17.81 -6.67 -11.08
C ASP A 289 -18.83 -6.64 -9.94
N ARG A 290 -20.14 -6.51 -10.25
CA ARG A 290 -21.22 -6.58 -9.25
C ARG A 290 -21.32 -7.96 -8.61
N TRP A 291 -21.18 -9.02 -9.41
CA TRP A 291 -21.23 -10.39 -8.92
C TRP A 291 -20.10 -10.68 -7.93
N VAL A 292 -18.85 -10.40 -8.28
CA VAL A 292 -17.70 -10.72 -7.41
C VAL A 292 -17.74 -9.92 -6.12
N LEU A 293 -18.11 -8.64 -6.16
CA LEU A 293 -18.29 -7.85 -4.95
C LEU A 293 -19.31 -8.48 -4.00
N ARG A 294 -20.45 -8.94 -4.52
CA ARG A 294 -21.49 -9.59 -3.72
C ARG A 294 -20.98 -10.90 -3.11
N GLU A 295 -20.32 -11.75 -3.90
CA GLU A 295 -19.82 -13.03 -3.39
C GLU A 295 -18.65 -12.85 -2.41
N MET A 296 -17.77 -11.89 -2.64
CA MET A 296 -16.72 -11.53 -1.67
C MET A 296 -17.30 -11.04 -0.34
N LYS A 297 -18.38 -10.24 -0.38
CA LYS A 297 -19.08 -9.79 0.84
C LYS A 297 -19.73 -10.94 1.61
N ARG A 298 -20.32 -11.92 0.91
CA ARG A 298 -20.84 -13.15 1.52
C ARG A 298 -19.72 -13.96 2.18
N MET A 299 -18.60 -14.12 1.48
CA MET A 299 -17.43 -14.79 2.03
C MET A 299 -16.85 -14.07 3.26
N LEU A 300 -16.87 -12.74 3.27
CA LEU A 300 -16.48 -11.96 4.44
C LEU A 300 -17.44 -12.14 5.63
N SER A 301 -18.76 -12.29 5.39
CA SER A 301 -19.75 -12.55 6.44
C SER A 301 -19.80 -14.02 6.89
N GLY A 302 -18.97 -14.90 6.31
CA GLY A 302 -18.96 -16.34 6.59
C GLY A 302 -20.05 -17.13 5.87
N GLU A 303 -20.74 -16.51 4.91
CA GLU A 303 -21.70 -17.17 4.04
C GLU A 303 -21.01 -17.82 2.83
N ALA A 304 -21.51 -18.96 2.38
CA ALA A 304 -21.01 -19.62 1.17
C ALA A 304 -21.28 -18.74 -0.07
N PRO A 305 -20.33 -18.63 -1.02
CA PRO A 305 -20.55 -17.92 -2.27
C PRO A 305 -21.42 -18.76 -3.21
N ASP A 306 -22.21 -18.10 -4.06
CA ASP A 306 -22.96 -18.77 -5.12
C ASP A 306 -22.09 -18.91 -6.37
N ILE A 307 -21.35 -20.01 -6.40
CA ILE A 307 -20.44 -20.32 -7.51
C ILE A 307 -21.16 -20.92 -8.73
N THR A 308 -22.45 -21.25 -8.63
CA THR A 308 -23.21 -21.84 -9.75
C THR A 308 -23.23 -20.90 -10.95
N THR A 309 -23.20 -19.60 -10.68
CA THR A 309 -23.05 -18.54 -11.67
C THR A 309 -21.71 -18.61 -12.41
N ALA A 310 -20.60 -18.77 -11.67
CA ALA A 310 -19.26 -18.90 -12.25
C ALA A 310 -19.04 -20.23 -12.99
N GLN A 311 -19.79 -21.28 -12.63
CA GLN A 311 -19.73 -22.57 -13.33
C GLN A 311 -20.47 -22.57 -14.66
N ASN A 312 -21.34 -21.59 -14.91
CA ASN A 312 -22.09 -21.43 -16.15
C ASN A 312 -22.08 -19.96 -16.59
N GLU A 313 -20.89 -19.50 -16.95
CA GLU A 313 -20.63 -18.13 -17.42
C GLU A 313 -21.55 -17.76 -18.58
N ASP A 314 -21.79 -18.69 -19.52
CA ASP A 314 -22.69 -18.50 -20.66
C ASP A 314 -24.13 -18.20 -20.21
N ALA A 315 -24.67 -18.94 -19.25
CA ALA A 315 -26.02 -18.69 -18.74
C ALA A 315 -26.10 -17.37 -17.99
N PHE A 316 -25.07 -17.00 -17.22
CA PHE A 316 -25.01 -15.71 -16.54
C PHE A 316 -24.97 -14.55 -17.54
N ASN A 317 -24.10 -14.65 -18.54
CA ASN A 317 -23.97 -13.67 -19.60
C ASN A 317 -25.28 -13.53 -20.39
N ALA A 318 -25.93 -14.64 -20.73
CA ALA A 318 -27.22 -14.66 -21.42
C ALA A 318 -28.36 -14.07 -20.59
N ALA A 319 -28.28 -14.11 -19.25
CA ALA A 319 -29.27 -13.50 -18.37
C ALA A 319 -29.07 -12.00 -18.18
N ASN A 320 -27.82 -11.52 -18.19
CA ASN A 320 -27.48 -10.14 -17.83
C ASN A 320 -27.30 -9.22 -19.06
N VAL A 321 -26.58 -9.65 -20.09
CA VAL A 321 -26.26 -8.79 -21.25
C VAL A 321 -27.50 -8.30 -22.01
N PRO A 322 -28.54 -9.14 -22.27
CA PRO A 322 -29.70 -8.68 -23.03
C PRO A 322 -30.47 -7.52 -22.40
N ALA A 323 -30.45 -7.38 -21.07
CA ALA A 323 -31.09 -6.29 -20.36
C ALA A 323 -30.47 -4.90 -20.70
N TRP A 324 -29.23 -4.89 -21.18
CA TRP A 324 -28.48 -3.69 -21.53
C TRP A 324 -28.49 -3.36 -23.03
N ARG A 325 -28.94 -4.28 -23.89
CA ARG A 325 -28.92 -4.06 -25.36
C ARG A 325 -29.73 -2.86 -25.80
N ASN A 326 -30.89 -2.64 -25.16
CA ASN A 326 -31.78 -1.51 -25.43
C ASN A 326 -31.43 -0.24 -24.63
N ARG A 327 -30.38 -0.27 -23.79
CA ARG A 327 -29.89 0.88 -23.03
C ARG A 327 -28.92 1.70 -23.86
N ALA A 328 -28.83 2.99 -23.56
CA ALA A 328 -27.86 3.88 -24.19
C ALA A 328 -26.42 3.46 -23.80
N LEU A 329 -25.44 3.79 -24.66
CA LEU A 329 -24.03 3.54 -24.35
C LEU A 329 -23.61 4.22 -23.04
N GLU A 330 -24.09 5.44 -22.80
CA GLU A 330 -23.81 6.21 -21.59
C GLU A 330 -24.30 5.49 -20.32
N GLU A 331 -25.50 4.88 -20.34
CA GLU A 331 -26.01 4.10 -19.19
C GLU A 331 -25.11 2.89 -18.87
N VAL A 332 -24.57 2.22 -19.89
CA VAL A 332 -23.65 1.09 -19.71
C VAL A 332 -22.30 1.53 -19.14
N LEU A 333 -21.78 2.67 -19.61
CA LEU A 333 -20.53 3.23 -19.11
C LEU A 333 -20.64 3.66 -17.63
N VAL A 334 -21.76 4.27 -17.25
CA VAL A 334 -22.04 4.63 -15.85
C VAL A 334 -22.07 3.37 -14.98
N GLU A 335 -22.78 2.32 -15.39
CA GLU A 335 -22.83 1.06 -14.63
C GLU A 335 -21.44 0.41 -14.51
N LEU A 336 -20.64 0.41 -15.58
CA LEU A 336 -19.26 -0.11 -15.56
C LEU A 336 -18.37 0.63 -14.54
N GLN A 337 -18.50 1.95 -14.47
CA GLN A 337 -17.75 2.76 -13.50
C GLN A 337 -18.25 2.53 -12.07
N GLU A 338 -19.57 2.62 -11.85
CA GLU A 338 -20.15 2.45 -10.52
C GLU A 338 -19.87 1.06 -9.94
N ALA A 339 -19.94 0.01 -10.75
CA ALA A 339 -19.65 -1.35 -10.33
C ALA A 339 -18.22 -1.48 -9.79
N ARG A 340 -17.22 -0.99 -10.55
CA ARG A 340 -15.81 -1.04 -10.15
C ARG A 340 -15.51 -0.10 -8.98
N ALA A 341 -16.01 1.14 -9.00
CA ALA A 341 -15.78 2.12 -7.94
C ALA A 341 -16.35 1.63 -6.60
N THR A 342 -17.55 1.05 -6.61
CA THR A 342 -18.17 0.47 -5.40
C THR A 342 -17.32 -0.69 -4.84
N TRP A 343 -16.78 -1.53 -5.72
CA TRP A 343 -15.92 -2.65 -5.33
C TRP A 343 -14.60 -2.15 -4.71
N MET A 344 -13.91 -1.24 -5.40
CA MET A 344 -12.65 -0.63 -4.94
C MET A 344 -12.80 0.06 -3.59
N ALA A 345 -13.81 0.93 -3.45
CA ALA A 345 -14.08 1.64 -2.20
C ALA A 345 -14.32 0.67 -1.04
N TRP A 346 -15.02 -0.45 -1.28
CA TRP A 346 -15.19 -1.48 -0.26
C TRP A 346 -13.89 -2.19 0.10
N LEU A 347 -13.06 -2.58 -0.88
CA LEU A 347 -11.77 -3.23 -0.64
C LEU A 347 -10.83 -2.37 0.21
N GLU A 348 -10.83 -1.05 -0.02
CA GLU A 348 -10.02 -0.10 0.75
C GLU A 348 -10.44 0.02 2.23
N THR A 349 -11.68 -0.32 2.57
CA THR A 349 -12.15 -0.29 3.97
C THR A 349 -11.70 -1.50 4.81
N LEU A 350 -11.19 -2.55 4.17
CA LEU A 350 -10.90 -3.80 4.86
C LEU A 350 -9.58 -3.73 5.65
N PRO A 351 -9.50 -4.35 6.85
CA PRO A 351 -8.22 -4.66 7.48
C PRO A 351 -7.34 -5.52 6.56
N GLU A 352 -6.01 -5.36 6.65
CA GLU A 352 -5.05 -6.08 5.79
C GLU A 352 -5.19 -7.59 5.94
N GLU A 353 -5.26 -8.06 7.18
CA GLU A 353 -5.45 -9.47 7.51
C GLU A 353 -6.72 -10.04 6.86
N GLU A 354 -7.84 -9.32 6.85
CA GLU A 354 -9.07 -9.79 6.23
C GLU A 354 -8.97 -9.79 4.69
N PHE A 355 -8.34 -8.79 4.09
CA PHE A 355 -8.16 -8.78 2.63
C PHE A 355 -7.35 -10.00 2.14
N PHE A 356 -6.30 -10.37 2.86
CA PHE A 356 -5.43 -11.48 2.47
C PHE A 356 -5.85 -12.85 3.01
N ARG A 357 -6.76 -12.90 3.97
CA ARG A 357 -7.18 -14.13 4.64
C ARG A 357 -7.58 -15.24 3.66
N ARG A 358 -7.05 -16.45 3.89
CA ARG A 358 -7.47 -17.69 3.24
C ARG A 358 -8.94 -17.95 3.54
N ARG A 359 -9.72 -18.26 2.49
CA ARG A 359 -11.14 -18.61 2.62
C ARG A 359 -11.41 -19.88 1.81
N PRO A 360 -11.13 -21.07 2.36
CA PRO A 360 -11.31 -22.32 1.61
C PRO A 360 -12.80 -22.58 1.34
N PHE A 361 -13.14 -22.86 0.09
CA PHE A 361 -14.48 -23.26 -0.32
C PHE A 361 -14.39 -24.24 -1.50
N GLN A 362 -14.99 -25.42 -1.33
CA GLN A 362 -15.04 -26.49 -2.35
C GLN A 362 -13.69 -26.87 -2.98
N GLY A 363 -12.59 -26.78 -2.23
CA GLY A 363 -11.24 -27.12 -2.70
C GLY A 363 -10.42 -25.94 -3.21
N ASP A 364 -11.05 -24.78 -3.42
CA ASP A 364 -10.39 -23.54 -3.84
C ASP A 364 -10.19 -22.57 -2.68
N ASN A 365 -9.23 -21.65 -2.82
CA ASN A 365 -9.02 -20.56 -1.87
C ASN A 365 -9.61 -19.25 -2.40
N TRP A 366 -10.64 -18.73 -1.72
CA TRP A 366 -11.30 -17.46 -2.03
C TRP A 366 -10.67 -16.24 -1.35
N ALA A 367 -9.35 -16.25 -1.15
CA ALA A 367 -8.65 -15.03 -0.77
C ALA A 367 -8.83 -13.97 -1.88
N PHE A 368 -9.10 -12.73 -1.50
CA PHE A 368 -9.45 -11.68 -2.46
C PHE A 368 -8.38 -11.38 -3.51
N PRO A 369 -7.06 -11.43 -3.23
CA PRO A 369 -6.02 -11.27 -4.24
C PRO A 369 -6.17 -12.16 -5.48
N GLY A 370 -6.59 -13.42 -5.28
CA GLY A 370 -6.79 -14.37 -6.38
C GLY A 370 -7.87 -13.90 -7.35
N TRP A 371 -8.96 -13.33 -6.82
CA TRP A 371 -10.05 -12.77 -7.61
C TRP A 371 -9.70 -11.43 -8.25
N LEU A 372 -8.94 -10.56 -7.57
CA LEU A 372 -8.41 -9.35 -8.22
C LEU A 372 -7.59 -9.70 -9.46
N LYS A 373 -6.79 -10.78 -9.37
CA LYS A 373 -6.03 -11.30 -10.50
C LYS A 373 -6.91 -11.76 -11.66
N VAL A 374 -7.95 -12.56 -11.38
CA VAL A 374 -8.92 -12.98 -12.40
C VAL A 374 -9.53 -11.76 -13.12
N TYR A 375 -9.93 -10.74 -12.37
CA TYR A 375 -10.66 -9.59 -12.91
C TYR A 375 -9.77 -8.59 -13.66
N TRP A 376 -8.51 -8.40 -13.25
CA TRP A 376 -7.60 -7.61 -14.07
C TRP A 376 -7.20 -8.36 -15.35
N GLN A 377 -7.10 -9.71 -15.31
CA GLN A 377 -6.80 -10.52 -16.49
C GLN A 377 -7.97 -10.47 -17.48
N HIS A 378 -9.18 -10.45 -16.95
CA HIS A 378 -10.41 -10.30 -17.72
C HIS A 378 -10.48 -8.93 -18.44
N ASP A 379 -10.20 -7.83 -17.74
CA ASP A 379 -10.10 -6.49 -18.37
C ASP A 379 -9.00 -6.49 -19.46
N ALA A 380 -7.84 -7.09 -19.19
CA ALA A 380 -6.72 -7.18 -20.12
C ALA A 380 -7.03 -8.02 -21.38
N GLU A 381 -7.73 -9.15 -21.20
CA GLU A 381 -8.16 -10.02 -22.31
C GLU A 381 -9.10 -9.27 -23.25
N HIS A 382 -10.13 -8.61 -22.72
CA HIS A 382 -11.06 -7.83 -23.54
C HIS A 382 -10.40 -6.61 -24.17
N ALA A 383 -9.46 -5.96 -23.48
CA ALA A 383 -8.65 -4.92 -24.09
C ALA A 383 -7.89 -5.44 -25.32
N ALA A 384 -7.25 -6.62 -25.21
CA ALA A 384 -6.53 -7.24 -26.32
C ALA A 384 -7.45 -7.67 -27.48
N GLN A 385 -8.63 -8.21 -27.17
CA GLN A 385 -9.63 -8.59 -28.17
C GLN A 385 -10.12 -7.35 -28.95
N ILE A 386 -10.46 -6.27 -28.26
CA ILE A 386 -10.90 -5.01 -28.89
C ILE A 386 -9.76 -4.39 -29.70
N ALA A 387 -8.53 -4.38 -29.18
CA ALA A 387 -7.36 -3.88 -29.92
C ALA A 387 -7.16 -4.66 -31.24
N THR A 388 -7.20 -5.98 -31.18
CA THR A 388 -7.08 -6.87 -32.36
C THR A 388 -8.21 -6.62 -33.37
N TRP A 389 -9.44 -6.47 -32.89
CA TRP A 389 -10.59 -6.15 -33.72
C TRP A 389 -10.43 -4.78 -34.41
N ARG A 390 -9.99 -3.75 -33.67
CA ARG A 390 -9.71 -2.41 -34.23
C ARG A 390 -8.69 -2.47 -35.35
N GLU A 391 -7.60 -3.20 -35.14
CA GLU A 391 -6.54 -3.37 -36.14
C GLU A 391 -7.08 -4.09 -37.39
N THR A 392 -7.81 -5.20 -37.19
CA THR A 392 -8.36 -6.03 -38.28
C THR A 392 -9.37 -5.25 -39.13
N GLN A 393 -10.22 -4.44 -38.50
CA GLN A 393 -11.22 -3.62 -39.18
C GLN A 393 -10.65 -2.30 -39.72
N GLY A 394 -9.38 -1.99 -39.45
CA GLY A 394 -8.75 -0.73 -39.85
C GLY A 394 -9.39 0.49 -39.19
N LEU A 395 -9.96 0.33 -38.00
CA LEU A 395 -10.69 1.39 -37.28
C LEU A 395 -9.72 2.45 -36.78
N LYS A 396 -9.72 3.58 -37.48
CA LYS A 396 -8.97 4.79 -37.13
C LYS A 396 -9.95 5.93 -36.97
N GLY A 397 -9.80 6.69 -35.89
CA GLY A 397 -10.59 7.89 -35.66
C GLY A 397 -9.78 8.96 -34.94
N LYS A 398 -10.31 10.18 -34.96
CA LYS A 398 -9.75 11.33 -34.25
C LYS A 398 -10.67 11.87 -33.15
N SER A 399 -11.90 11.35 -33.06
CA SER A 399 -12.93 11.76 -32.10
C SER A 399 -13.85 10.58 -31.78
N GLY A 400 -14.62 10.69 -30.70
CA GLY A 400 -15.57 9.69 -30.24
C GLY A 400 -16.62 10.29 -29.29
N PRO A 401 -17.48 9.46 -28.68
CA PRO A 401 -18.51 9.93 -27.75
C PRO A 401 -17.91 10.60 -26.51
N LYS A 402 -18.52 11.69 -26.07
CA LYS A 402 -18.20 12.41 -24.83
C LYS A 402 -18.16 11.47 -23.62
N ALA A 403 -19.16 10.60 -23.49
CA ALA A 403 -19.25 9.67 -22.37
C ALA A 403 -18.03 8.73 -22.28
N VAL A 404 -17.55 8.23 -23.43
CA VAL A 404 -16.34 7.38 -23.48
C VAL A 404 -15.10 8.16 -23.04
N LEU A 405 -14.95 9.41 -23.53
CA LEU A 405 -13.83 10.27 -23.15
C LEU A 405 -13.81 10.54 -21.64
N LEU A 406 -14.95 10.90 -21.04
CA LEU A 406 -15.05 11.18 -19.61
C LEU A 406 -14.73 9.93 -18.78
N VAL A 407 -15.25 8.77 -19.18
CA VAL A 407 -14.98 7.51 -18.47
C VAL A 407 -13.50 7.10 -18.59
N ALA A 408 -12.89 7.28 -19.76
CA ALA A 408 -11.47 7.00 -19.95
C ALA A 408 -10.57 7.95 -19.14
N LEU A 409 -10.90 9.25 -19.08
CA LEU A 409 -10.20 10.23 -18.24
C LEU A 409 -10.27 9.88 -16.75
N GLN A 410 -11.46 9.52 -16.27
CA GLN A 410 -11.66 9.08 -14.90
C GLN A 410 -10.82 7.84 -14.58
N ALA A 411 -10.84 6.82 -15.45
CA ALA A 411 -10.03 5.61 -15.25
C ALA A 411 -8.53 5.89 -15.31
N GLY A 412 -8.08 6.79 -16.20
CA GLY A 412 -6.69 7.24 -16.24
C GLY A 412 -6.26 7.99 -14.98
N ARG A 413 -7.18 8.77 -14.38
CA ARG A 413 -6.96 9.43 -13.08
C ARG A 413 -6.88 8.43 -11.94
N GLU A 414 -7.79 7.46 -11.89
CA GLU A 414 -7.79 6.38 -10.89
C GLU A 414 -6.51 5.54 -10.99
N GLU A 415 -6.06 5.22 -12.21
CA GLU A 415 -4.79 4.54 -12.46
C GLU A 415 -3.61 5.35 -11.89
N LEU A 416 -3.58 6.67 -12.12
CA LEU A 416 -2.54 7.56 -11.59
C LEU A 416 -2.57 7.63 -10.06
N LEU A 417 -3.75 7.73 -9.45
CA LEU A 417 -3.91 7.76 -7.99
C LEU A 417 -3.48 6.44 -7.34
N ALA A 418 -3.88 5.30 -7.92
CA ALA A 418 -3.49 3.98 -7.43
C ALA A 418 -1.97 3.75 -7.56
N ALA A 419 -1.36 4.22 -8.66
CA ALA A 419 0.09 4.16 -8.84
C ALA A 419 0.83 5.11 -7.88
N ALA A 420 0.31 6.31 -7.63
CA ALA A 420 0.87 7.25 -6.65
C ALA A 420 0.82 6.69 -5.21
N ALA A 421 -0.18 5.87 -4.90
CA ALA A 421 -0.29 5.21 -3.60
C ALA A 421 0.85 4.20 -3.33
N LEU A 422 1.53 3.71 -4.36
CA LEU A 422 2.71 2.84 -4.23
C LEU A 422 3.87 3.54 -3.51
N VAL A 423 3.93 4.88 -3.56
CA VAL A 423 4.93 5.65 -2.81
C VAL A 423 4.45 5.83 -1.36
N PRO A 424 5.20 5.37 -0.35
CA PRO A 424 4.84 5.53 1.06
C PRO A 424 4.58 6.99 1.44
N ALA A 425 3.61 7.23 2.31
CA ALA A 425 3.16 8.59 2.65
C ALA A 425 4.30 9.48 3.19
N GLY A 426 5.20 8.93 4.02
CA GLY A 426 6.36 9.64 4.57
C GLY A 426 7.47 9.94 3.56
N GLU A 427 7.43 9.33 2.38
CA GLU A 427 8.47 9.44 1.35
C GLU A 427 8.07 10.34 0.17
N ARG A 428 6.79 10.74 0.09
CA ARG A 428 6.23 11.41 -1.11
C ARG A 428 6.92 12.73 -1.48
N ALA A 429 7.50 13.42 -0.49
CA ALA A 429 8.17 14.70 -0.67
C ALA A 429 9.70 14.63 -0.53
N SER A 430 10.28 13.44 -0.33
CA SER A 430 11.71 13.27 -0.02
C SER A 430 12.40 12.22 -0.87
N ARG A 431 11.71 11.13 -1.23
CA ARG A 431 12.27 10.06 -2.06
C ARG A 431 12.26 10.46 -3.53
N PRO A 432 13.42 10.49 -4.20
CA PRO A 432 13.46 10.61 -5.66
C PRO A 432 12.85 9.36 -6.29
N ILE A 433 11.91 9.55 -7.21
CA ILE A 433 11.21 8.47 -7.93
C ILE A 433 11.36 8.59 -9.44
N CYS A 434 11.54 9.80 -9.98
CA CYS A 434 11.74 10.03 -11.40
C CYS A 434 12.94 10.96 -11.61
N GLY A 435 14.13 10.35 -11.77
CA GLY A 435 15.38 11.12 -11.68
C GLY A 435 15.50 11.75 -10.29
N GLU A 436 15.61 13.08 -10.24
CA GLU A 436 15.67 13.84 -8.98
C GLU A 436 14.29 14.19 -8.41
N TRP A 437 13.20 13.96 -9.17
CA TRP A 437 11.86 14.38 -8.78
C TRP A 437 11.24 13.41 -7.77
N THR A 438 10.62 13.98 -6.75
CA THR A 438 9.78 13.27 -5.76
C THR A 438 8.37 13.07 -6.29
N LEU A 439 7.52 12.30 -5.59
CA LEU A 439 6.11 12.19 -5.96
C LEU A 439 5.42 13.56 -5.92
N LYS A 440 5.76 14.40 -4.94
CA LYS A 440 5.26 15.78 -4.84
C LYS A 440 5.55 16.55 -6.13
N ASP A 441 6.78 16.47 -6.63
CA ASP A 441 7.18 17.18 -7.84
C ASP A 441 6.45 16.65 -9.07
N VAL A 442 6.33 15.32 -9.21
CA VAL A 442 5.58 14.69 -10.31
C VAL A 442 4.12 15.14 -10.31
N LEU A 443 3.42 15.09 -9.18
CA LEU A 443 2.00 15.48 -9.12
C LEU A 443 1.80 16.99 -9.30
N GLY A 444 2.71 17.81 -8.79
CA GLY A 444 2.71 19.26 -9.05
C GLY A 444 2.86 19.56 -10.53
N HIS A 445 3.83 18.93 -11.20
CA HIS A 445 4.02 19.02 -12.64
C HIS A 445 2.79 18.59 -13.44
N VAL A 446 2.13 17.49 -13.05
CA VAL A 446 0.88 17.06 -13.70
C VAL A 446 -0.20 18.12 -13.53
N ALA A 447 -0.33 18.71 -12.34
CA ALA A 447 -1.29 19.79 -12.08
C ALA A 447 -1.02 21.02 -12.94
N ASP A 448 0.25 21.41 -13.12
CA ASP A 448 0.62 22.59 -13.92
C ASP A 448 0.24 22.43 -15.39
N TRP A 449 0.53 21.26 -15.99
CA TRP A 449 0.10 20.97 -17.36
C TRP A 449 -1.41 20.88 -17.50
N GLU A 450 -2.10 20.20 -16.56
CA GLU A 450 -3.56 20.06 -16.60
C GLU A 450 -4.25 21.43 -16.49
N LEU A 451 -3.74 22.37 -15.68
CA LEU A 451 -4.27 23.74 -15.61
C LEU A 451 -4.07 24.53 -16.91
N LEU A 452 -2.91 24.38 -17.57
CA LEU A 452 -2.66 24.98 -18.89
C LEU A 452 -3.66 24.45 -19.93
N ASP A 453 -3.90 23.13 -19.91
CA ASP A 453 -4.84 22.48 -20.81
C ASP A 453 -6.29 22.88 -20.52
N VAL A 454 -6.68 23.01 -19.25
CA VAL A 454 -8.00 23.50 -18.82
C VAL A 454 -8.27 24.91 -19.33
N GLU A 455 -7.27 25.80 -19.30
CA GLU A 455 -7.42 27.15 -19.83
C GLU A 455 -7.72 27.13 -21.34
N GLY A 456 -6.98 26.32 -22.11
CA GLY A 456 -7.24 26.13 -23.53
C GLY A 456 -8.64 25.56 -23.80
N LEU A 457 -9.06 24.57 -22.99
CA LEU A 457 -10.40 23.98 -23.08
C LEU A 457 -11.50 25.01 -22.78
N ARG A 458 -11.34 25.89 -21.78
CA ARG A 458 -12.32 26.95 -21.48
C ARG A 458 -12.49 27.91 -22.65
N GLN A 459 -11.40 28.33 -23.27
CA GLN A 459 -11.45 29.22 -24.43
C GLN A 459 -12.16 28.56 -25.62
N MET A 460 -11.89 27.27 -25.86
CA MET A 460 -12.60 26.51 -26.89
C MET A 460 -14.09 26.30 -26.57
N ALA A 461 -14.46 26.12 -25.30
CA ALA A 461 -15.87 26.06 -24.88
C ALA A 461 -16.60 27.37 -25.24
N ASP A 462 -15.93 28.51 -25.08
CA ASP A 462 -16.44 29.83 -25.46
C ASP A 462 -16.40 30.10 -26.98
N GLY A 463 -15.94 29.14 -27.79
CA GLY A 463 -15.87 29.26 -29.24
C GLY A 463 -14.65 30.03 -29.75
N HIS A 464 -13.63 30.25 -28.91
CA HIS A 464 -12.39 30.89 -29.28
C HIS A 464 -11.28 29.87 -29.51
N ALA A 465 -10.36 30.17 -30.43
CA ALA A 465 -9.14 29.38 -30.56
C ALA A 465 -8.31 29.48 -29.27
N PRO A 466 -7.65 28.40 -28.83
CA PRO A 466 -6.83 28.42 -27.63
C PRO A 466 -5.62 29.36 -27.81
N GLN A 467 -5.40 30.20 -26.81
CA GLN A 467 -4.34 31.21 -26.69
C GLN A 467 -3.58 31.00 -25.38
N VAL A 468 -3.14 29.76 -25.15
CA VAL A 468 -2.33 29.40 -23.99
C VAL A 468 -0.84 29.68 -24.26
N GLU A 469 -0.01 29.61 -23.21
CA GLU A 469 1.43 29.78 -23.35
C GLU A 469 2.02 28.80 -24.37
N LEU A 470 2.76 29.33 -25.36
CA LEU A 470 3.50 28.51 -26.32
C LEU A 470 4.76 27.96 -25.66
N VAL A 471 4.65 26.78 -25.07
CA VAL A 471 5.78 26.08 -24.43
C VAL A 471 6.71 25.47 -25.50
N GLY A 472 7.76 26.20 -25.87
CA GLY A 472 8.77 25.74 -26.84
C GLY A 472 9.78 24.74 -26.27
N ASP A 473 10.26 24.99 -25.05
CA ASP A 473 11.16 24.09 -24.31
C ASP A 473 10.41 23.52 -23.10
N ARG A 474 9.87 22.30 -23.26
CA ARG A 474 9.10 21.62 -22.23
C ARG A 474 9.93 21.29 -21.00
N GLU A 475 11.23 20.99 -21.17
CA GLU A 475 12.09 20.66 -20.05
C GLU A 475 12.38 21.90 -19.21
N ALA A 476 12.73 23.02 -19.85
CA ALA A 476 12.94 24.29 -19.14
C ALA A 476 11.67 24.75 -18.40
N TRP A 477 10.50 24.58 -19.03
CA TRP A 477 9.20 24.91 -18.41
C TRP A 477 8.92 24.02 -17.19
N ASN A 478 9.13 22.71 -17.32
CA ASN A 478 8.98 21.74 -16.23
C ASN A 478 9.88 22.08 -15.04
N GLN A 479 11.17 22.34 -15.29
CA GLN A 479 12.14 22.68 -14.25
C GLN A 479 11.78 23.99 -13.54
N ALA A 480 11.29 24.98 -14.28
CA ALA A 480 10.83 26.25 -13.69
C ALA A 480 9.63 26.05 -12.76
N HIS A 481 8.64 25.25 -13.17
CA HIS A 481 7.43 24.99 -12.38
C HIS A 481 7.69 24.12 -11.15
N VAL A 482 8.47 23.04 -11.29
CA VAL A 482 8.91 22.23 -10.14
C VAL A 482 9.70 23.08 -9.15
N LYS A 483 10.62 23.93 -9.63
CA LYS A 483 11.35 24.87 -8.77
C LYS A 483 10.43 25.83 -8.04
N ALA A 484 9.38 26.35 -8.68
CA ALA A 484 8.41 27.24 -8.05
C ALA A 484 7.58 26.54 -6.95
N ARG A 485 7.39 25.22 -7.05
CA ARG A 485 6.67 24.40 -6.06
C ARG A 485 7.57 23.84 -4.94
N ARG A 486 8.89 24.00 -5.01
CA ARG A 486 9.86 23.33 -4.12
C ARG A 486 9.53 23.49 -2.64
N ASP A 487 9.26 24.73 -2.22
CA ASP A 487 9.01 25.09 -0.82
C ASP A 487 7.53 24.95 -0.40
N GLN A 488 6.66 24.52 -1.31
CA GLN A 488 5.25 24.27 -0.99
C GLN A 488 5.11 22.95 -0.21
N PRO A 489 4.23 22.92 0.81
CA PRO A 489 3.92 21.69 1.53
C PRO A 489 3.18 20.70 0.64
N TRP A 490 3.29 19.41 0.95
CA TRP A 490 2.63 18.33 0.22
C TRP A 490 1.11 18.57 0.08
N GLU A 491 0.47 19.06 1.13
CA GLU A 491 -0.97 19.30 1.19
C GLU A 491 -1.41 20.35 0.16
N ALA A 492 -0.60 21.39 -0.05
CA ALA A 492 -0.90 22.43 -1.05
C ALA A 492 -0.77 21.89 -2.47
N VAL A 493 0.33 21.18 -2.77
CA VAL A 493 0.53 20.56 -4.09
C VAL A 493 -0.54 19.52 -4.39
N TRP A 494 -0.93 18.74 -3.38
CA TRP A 494 -2.02 17.77 -3.48
C TRP A 494 -3.36 18.45 -3.75
N ALA A 495 -3.67 19.56 -3.07
CA ALA A 495 -4.90 20.32 -3.30
C ALA A 495 -4.95 20.88 -4.73
N ASP A 496 -3.86 21.45 -5.23
CA ASP A 496 -3.76 21.93 -6.61
C ASP A 496 -3.98 20.80 -7.62
N PHE A 497 -3.35 19.64 -7.40
CA PHE A 497 -3.51 18.46 -8.23
C PHE A 497 -4.95 17.93 -8.27
N GLN A 498 -5.71 18.03 -7.17
CA GLN A 498 -7.12 17.69 -7.15
C GLN A 498 -7.99 18.76 -7.83
N ALA A 499 -7.69 20.04 -7.60
CA ALA A 499 -8.44 21.15 -8.18
C ALA A 499 -8.28 21.24 -9.70
N ALA A 500 -7.07 20.99 -10.23
CA ALA A 500 -6.81 20.93 -11.67
C ALA A 500 -7.72 19.89 -12.36
N HIS A 501 -7.82 18.70 -11.78
CA HIS A 501 -8.61 17.62 -12.34
C HIS A 501 -10.11 17.90 -12.25
N GLN A 502 -10.55 18.47 -11.13
CA GLN A 502 -11.94 18.90 -10.97
C GLN A 502 -12.31 19.95 -12.03
N ALA A 503 -11.43 20.93 -12.29
CA ALA A 503 -11.65 21.94 -13.32
C ALA A 503 -11.70 21.35 -14.75
N LEU A 504 -10.89 20.32 -15.03
CA LEU A 504 -10.95 19.55 -16.27
C LEU A 504 -12.30 18.85 -16.47
N VAL A 505 -12.76 18.14 -15.43
CA VAL A 505 -14.05 17.45 -15.49
C VAL A 505 -15.19 18.46 -15.70
N GLU A 506 -15.18 19.57 -14.98
CA GLU A 506 -16.19 20.64 -15.10
C GLU A 506 -16.27 21.22 -16.51
N VAL A 507 -15.14 21.59 -17.11
CA VAL A 507 -15.14 22.19 -18.46
C VAL A 507 -15.63 21.18 -19.51
N LEU A 508 -15.19 19.92 -19.45
CA LEU A 508 -15.63 18.89 -20.39
C LEU A 508 -17.09 18.50 -20.19
N GLN A 509 -17.58 18.47 -18.95
CA GLN A 509 -19.00 18.26 -18.66
C GLN A 509 -19.89 19.39 -19.20
N GLY A 510 -19.39 20.64 -19.20
CA GLY A 510 -20.10 21.79 -19.77
C GLY A 510 -20.21 21.78 -21.30
N MET A 511 -19.28 21.12 -22.01
CA MET A 511 -19.27 21.05 -23.47
C MET A 511 -20.30 20.06 -24.03
N SER A 512 -20.97 20.38 -25.14
CA SER A 512 -21.76 19.40 -25.89
C SER A 512 -20.87 18.45 -26.71
N GLN A 513 -21.46 17.39 -27.28
CA GLN A 513 -20.75 16.51 -28.22
C GLN A 513 -20.20 17.27 -29.43
N ASP A 514 -20.96 18.25 -29.94
CA ASP A 514 -20.57 19.07 -31.08
C ASP A 514 -19.42 20.03 -30.72
N ASP A 515 -19.41 20.57 -29.50
CA ASP A 515 -18.31 21.42 -29.03
C ASP A 515 -17.00 20.62 -28.96
N LEU A 516 -17.04 19.38 -28.47
CA LEU A 516 -15.85 18.51 -28.40
C LEU A 516 -15.24 18.20 -29.78
N GLY A 517 -16.08 18.14 -30.81
CA GLY A 517 -15.67 17.88 -32.18
C GLY A 517 -15.31 19.13 -32.99
N ARG A 518 -15.55 20.34 -32.44
CA ARG A 518 -15.33 21.60 -33.17
C ARG A 518 -13.84 21.83 -33.41
N PRO A 519 -13.41 22.06 -34.67
CA PRO A 519 -12.02 22.35 -34.97
C PRO A 519 -11.66 23.80 -34.66
N PHE A 520 -10.46 24.00 -34.14
CA PHE A 520 -9.84 25.29 -33.90
C PHE A 520 -8.41 25.30 -34.45
N PRO A 521 -7.86 26.46 -34.84
CA PRO A 521 -6.41 26.61 -35.01
C PRO A 521 -5.69 26.16 -33.73
N GLY A 522 -4.73 25.24 -33.86
CA GLY A 522 -3.97 24.72 -32.73
C GLY A 522 -2.82 25.63 -32.31
N VAL A 523 -2.29 25.39 -31.11
CA VAL A 523 -1.14 26.12 -30.56
C VAL A 523 0.17 25.42 -30.92
N TRP A 524 0.22 24.09 -30.81
CA TRP A 524 1.40 23.28 -31.13
C TRP A 524 1.27 22.53 -32.47
N GLU A 525 0.06 22.44 -32.99
CA GLU A 525 -0.33 21.78 -34.22
C GLU A 525 -1.19 22.71 -35.09
N PRO A 526 -1.34 22.45 -36.41
CA PRO A 526 -2.12 23.33 -37.28
C PRO A 526 -3.61 23.44 -36.91
N GLU A 527 -4.21 22.36 -36.42
CA GLU A 527 -5.63 22.28 -36.04
C GLU A 527 -5.78 21.32 -34.86
N THR A 528 -6.68 21.67 -33.93
CA THR A 528 -6.99 20.89 -32.73
C THR A 528 -8.50 20.85 -32.48
N THR A 529 -8.93 19.98 -31.57
CA THR A 529 -10.30 19.96 -31.03
C THR A 529 -10.24 19.76 -29.51
N PRO A 530 -11.28 20.16 -28.75
CA PRO A 530 -11.30 19.86 -27.32
C PRO A 530 -11.18 18.36 -27.01
N TYR A 531 -11.75 17.49 -27.86
CA TYR A 531 -11.57 16.04 -27.74
C TYR A 531 -10.09 15.65 -27.86
N ALA A 532 -9.39 16.12 -28.90
CA ALA A 532 -7.98 15.80 -29.11
C ALA A 532 -7.10 16.32 -27.97
N TRP A 533 -7.42 17.51 -27.45
CA TRP A 533 -6.75 18.11 -26.29
C TRP A 533 -6.92 17.26 -25.03
N ALA A 534 -8.13 16.81 -24.74
CA ALA A 534 -8.42 15.92 -23.62
C ALA A 534 -7.70 14.55 -23.73
N LEU A 535 -7.46 14.05 -24.95
CA LEU A 535 -6.65 12.84 -25.15
C LEU A 535 -5.18 13.03 -24.75
N VAL A 536 -4.63 14.24 -24.91
CA VAL A 536 -3.26 14.54 -24.46
C VAL A 536 -3.17 14.39 -22.95
N ILE A 537 -4.16 14.95 -22.22
CA ILE A 537 -4.24 14.84 -20.75
C ILE A 537 -4.37 13.38 -20.31
N LEU A 538 -5.28 12.61 -20.92
CA LEU A 538 -5.45 11.18 -20.64
C LEU A 538 -4.13 10.41 -20.78
N ARG A 539 -3.43 10.60 -21.91
CA ARG A 539 -2.15 9.94 -22.17
C ARG A 539 -1.07 10.39 -21.21
N HIS A 540 -1.08 11.66 -20.80
CA HIS A 540 -0.15 12.22 -19.82
C HIS A 540 -0.33 11.54 -18.45
N HIS A 541 -1.56 11.44 -17.95
CA HIS A 541 -1.87 10.72 -16.70
C HIS A 541 -1.40 9.28 -16.75
N ARG A 542 -1.77 8.55 -17.81
CA ARG A 542 -1.40 7.13 -17.94
C ARG A 542 0.10 6.92 -18.12
N GLY A 543 0.79 7.85 -18.78
CA GLY A 543 2.25 7.86 -18.88
C GLY A 543 2.91 7.93 -17.49
N HIS A 544 2.49 8.87 -16.65
CA HIS A 544 2.99 8.97 -15.28
C HIS A 544 2.56 7.79 -14.41
N ALA A 545 1.33 7.31 -14.54
CA ALA A 545 0.87 6.14 -13.82
C ALA A 545 1.73 4.90 -14.14
N LYS A 546 2.05 4.68 -15.42
CA LYS A 546 2.95 3.60 -15.86
C LYS A 546 4.35 3.76 -15.28
N ASN A 547 4.91 4.97 -15.28
CA ASN A 547 6.22 5.22 -14.67
C ASN A 547 6.22 4.87 -13.19
N LEU A 548 5.22 5.33 -12.44
CA LEU A 548 5.05 5.03 -11.01
C LEU A 548 4.89 3.54 -10.73
N ARG A 549 4.10 2.83 -11.55
CA ARG A 549 3.99 1.37 -11.44
C ARG A 549 5.31 0.65 -11.69
N ASN A 550 6.06 1.04 -12.72
CA ASN A 550 7.37 0.46 -12.99
C ASN A 550 8.34 0.65 -11.81
N ILE A 551 8.35 1.84 -11.20
CA ILE A 551 9.15 2.13 -10.00
C ILE A 551 8.71 1.25 -8.83
N GLY A 552 7.41 1.04 -8.68
CA GLY A 552 6.82 0.14 -7.68
C GLY A 552 6.82 -1.33 -8.09
N GLY A 553 7.48 -1.78 -9.15
CA GLY A 553 7.51 -3.19 -9.55
C GLY A 553 6.15 -3.78 -9.96
N VAL A 554 5.20 -2.94 -10.37
CA VAL A 554 3.89 -3.36 -10.91
C VAL A 554 3.95 -3.27 -12.44
N PRO A 555 3.63 -4.35 -13.19
CA PRO A 555 3.66 -4.34 -14.65
C PRO A 555 2.55 -3.52 -15.30
#